data_AF-A0A4Y2BPV0-F1
#
_entry.id   AF-A0A4Y2BPV0-F1
#
_cell.length_a   1.000
_cell.length_b   1.000
_cell.length_c   1.000
_cell.angle_alpha   90.00
_cell.angle_beta   90.00
_cell.angle_gamma   90.00
#
_symmetry.space_group_name_H-M   'P 1'
#
loop_
_entity.id
_entity.type
_entity.pdbx_description
1 polymer ?
#
loop_
_entity_poly.entity_id
_entity_poly.type
_entity_poly.pdbx_seq_one_letter_code
_entity_poly.pdbx_strand_id
1 'polypeptide(L)'
;MIYATIPHLLDMCATSIVYKLWTRQDIYENWSKDNHWQLLENKVILDVKNLPLPELVKSRLLPIVKPAGRHFFGFLSVWLSKMTTSEKWLTRGMLSDCLIYTLSEI
;
A
#
# COMPACT_ATOMS: atom_id res chain seq x y z
N MET A 1 10.89 24.69 9.84
CA MET A 1 10.22 23.82 10.83
C MET A 1 8.77 23.67 10.38
N ILE A 2 8.38 22.52 9.83
CA ILE A 2 7.00 22.30 9.36
C ILE A 2 6.17 21.98 10.59
N TYR A 3 5.36 22.93 11.05
CA TYR A 3 4.34 22.64 12.05
C TYR A 3 3.25 21.81 11.34
N ALA A 4 3.31 20.49 11.48
CA ALA A 4 2.24 19.64 11.02
C ALA A 4 1.01 19.93 11.89
N THR A 5 -0.02 20.52 11.29
CA THR A 5 -1.30 20.69 11.95
C THR A 5 -1.89 19.30 12.24
N ILE A 6 -2.74 19.20 13.26
CA ILE A 6 -3.42 17.93 13.63
C ILE A 6 -4.08 17.25 12.40
N PRO A 7 -4.76 17.98 11.47
CA PRO A 7 -5.27 17.39 10.24
C PRO A 7 -4.19 16.76 9.35
N HIS A 8 -3.05 17.45 9.18
CA HIS A 8 -1.94 16.95 8.35
C HIS A 8 -1.31 15.67 8.94
N LEU A 9 -1.23 15.56 10.27
CA LEU A 9 -0.77 14.34 10.93
C LEU A 9 -1.76 13.19 10.70
N LEU A 10 -3.06 13.46 10.80
CA LEU A 10 -4.09 12.46 10.55
C LEU A 10 -4.07 11.98 9.09
N ASP A 11 -3.86 12.87 8.12
CA ASP A 11 -3.78 12.52 6.70
C ASP A 11 -2.53 11.69 6.39
N MET A 12 -1.39 12.00 7.02
CA MET A 12 -0.17 11.18 6.92
C MET A 12 -0.38 9.79 7.52
N CYS A 13 -0.97 9.69 8.71
CA CYS A 13 -1.29 8.41 9.34
C CYS A 13 -2.28 7.59 8.49
N ALA A 14 -3.31 8.25 7.96
CA ALA A 14 -4.31 7.62 7.11
C ALA A 14 -3.68 7.06 5.83
N THR A 15 -2.80 7.85 5.21
CA THR A 15 -2.01 7.42 4.05
C THR A 15 -1.15 6.20 4.40
N SER A 16 -0.40 6.25 5.50
CA SER A 16 0.46 5.14 5.93
C SER A 16 -0.31 3.83 6.16
N ILE A 17 -1.46 3.89 6.84
CA ILE A 17 -2.32 2.72 7.07
C ILE A 17 -2.76 2.12 5.74
N VAL A 18 -3.23 2.94 4.81
CA VAL A 18 -3.71 2.47 3.51
C VAL A 18 -2.58 1.85 2.67
N TYR A 19 -1.41 2.49 2.64
CA TYR A 19 -0.24 1.91 1.96
C TYR A 19 0.15 0.56 2.56
N LYS A 20 0.10 0.41 3.90
CA LYS A 20 0.38 -0.85 4.58
C LYS A 20 -0.57 -1.98 4.14
N LEU A 21 -1.84 -1.66 3.90
CA LEU A 21 -2.81 -2.64 3.38
C LEU A 21 -2.49 -3.04 1.93
N TRP A 22 -2.06 -2.11 1.09
CA TRP A 22 -1.66 -2.39 -0.29
C TRP A 22 -0.35 -3.19 -0.40
N THR A 23 0.54 -3.06 0.58
CA THR A 23 1.81 -3.80 0.62
C THR A 23 1.68 -5.23 1.16
N ARG A 24 0.48 -5.65 1.58
CA ARG A 24 0.28 -7.02 2.08
C ARG A 24 0.60 -8.04 0.98
N GLN A 25 1.25 -9.14 1.38
CA GLN A 25 1.72 -10.18 0.47
C GLN A 25 0.58 -10.80 -0.37
N ASP A 26 -0.60 -11.00 0.22
CA ASP A 26 -1.77 -11.57 -0.45
C ASP A 26 -2.39 -10.64 -1.51
N ILE A 27 -2.20 -9.33 -1.37
CA ILE A 27 -2.58 -8.34 -2.40
C ILE A 27 -1.55 -8.34 -3.53
N TYR A 28 -0.27 -8.39 -3.17
CA TYR A 28 0.83 -8.41 -4.12
C TYR A 28 0.84 -9.67 -5.01
N GLU A 29 0.65 -10.85 -4.43
CA GLU A 29 0.60 -12.11 -5.17
C GLU A 29 -0.57 -12.13 -6.16
N ASN A 30 -1.73 -11.64 -5.76
CA ASN A 30 -2.92 -11.56 -6.61
C ASN A 30 -2.76 -10.54 -7.73
N TRP A 31 -2.11 -9.39 -7.48
CA TRP A 31 -1.79 -8.43 -8.54
C TRP A 31 -0.95 -9.03 -9.68
N SER A 32 -0.03 -9.94 -9.34
CA SER A 32 0.83 -10.58 -10.33
C SER A 32 0.14 -11.67 -11.16
N LYS A 33 -0.96 -12.22 -10.65
CA LYS A 33 -1.69 -13.36 -11.23
C LYS A 33 -2.92 -12.91 -12.01
N ASP A 34 -3.61 -11.88 -11.53
CA ASP A 34 -4.90 -11.45 -12.05
C ASP A 34 -4.95 -9.93 -12.24
N ASN A 35 -5.17 -9.50 -13.48
CA ASN A 35 -5.35 -8.08 -13.87
C ASN A 35 -6.63 -7.42 -13.30
N HIS A 36 -7.32 -8.05 -12.34
CA HIS A 36 -8.57 -7.57 -11.78
C HIS A 36 -8.35 -6.56 -10.65
N TRP A 37 -7.93 -5.36 -11.03
CA TRP A 37 -7.76 -4.21 -10.13
C TRP A 37 -8.93 -4.04 -9.15
N GLN A 38 -10.16 -4.24 -9.62
CA GLN A 38 -11.37 -4.12 -8.81
C GLN A 38 -11.43 -5.12 -7.65
N LEU A 39 -10.94 -6.35 -7.83
CA LEU A 39 -10.94 -7.36 -6.77
C LEU A 39 -9.95 -6.98 -5.66
N LEU A 40 -8.77 -6.48 -6.02
CA LEU A 40 -7.78 -6.00 -5.07
C LEU A 40 -8.30 -4.78 -4.31
N GLU A 41 -8.89 -3.82 -5.03
CA GLU A 41 -9.50 -2.62 -4.45
C GLU A 41 -10.61 -3.00 -3.45
N ASN A 42 -11.51 -3.90 -3.83
CA ASN A 42 -12.59 -4.37 -2.95
C ASN A 42 -12.07 -5.04 -1.69
N LYS A 43 -10.98 -5.81 -1.80
CA LYS A 43 -10.35 -6.48 -0.66
C LYS A 43 -9.75 -5.46 0.32
N VAL A 44 -9.00 -4.47 -0.18
CA VAL A 44 -8.44 -3.41 0.68
C VAL A 44 -9.54 -2.54 1.29
N ILE A 45 -10.61 -2.25 0.55
CA ILE A 45 -11.79 -1.56 1.09
C ILE A 45 -12.42 -2.35 2.24
N LEU A 46 -12.56 -3.67 2.08
CA LEU A 46 -13.08 -4.55 3.13
C LEU A 46 -12.18 -4.54 4.35
N ASP A 47 -10.85 -4.61 4.16
CA ASP A 47 -9.88 -4.51 5.24
C ASP A 47 -10.03 -3.20 6.01
N VAL A 48 -10.13 -2.06 5.32
CA VAL A 48 -10.36 -0.75 5.96
C VAL A 48 -11.63 -0.74 6.80
N LYS A 49 -12.72 -1.34 6.30
CA LYS A 49 -13.99 -1.43 7.03
C LYS A 49 -13.87 -2.30 8.29
N ASN A 50 -13.04 -3.32 8.25
CA ASN A 50 -12.82 -4.27 9.33
C ASN A 50 -11.78 -3.80 10.36
N LEU A 51 -11.08 -2.68 10.13
CA LEU A 51 -10.13 -2.14 11.09
C LEU A 51 -10.83 -1.81 12.43
N PRO A 52 -10.18 -2.04 13.58
CA PRO A 52 -10.70 -1.69 14.90
C PRO A 52 -10.55 -0.17 15.16
N LEU A 53 -11.05 0.66 14.25
CA LEU A 53 -10.96 2.11 14.29
C LEU A 53 -12.36 2.74 14.35
N PRO A 54 -12.49 3.98 14.86
CA PRO A 54 -13.75 4.72 14.78
C PRO A 54 -14.20 4.91 13.33
N GLU A 55 -15.51 4.90 13.07
CA GLU A 55 -16.08 5.10 11.73
C GLU A 55 -15.65 6.43 11.09
N LEU A 56 -15.46 7.48 11.91
CA LEU A 56 -14.93 8.77 11.46
C LEU A 56 -13.51 8.66 10.87
N VAL A 57 -12.70 7.74 11.36
CA VAL A 57 -11.35 7.51 10.86
C VAL A 57 -11.41 6.64 9.60
N LYS A 58 -12.25 5.60 9.60
CA LYS A 58 -12.47 4.75 8.41
C LYS A 58 -12.98 5.55 7.22
N SER A 59 -13.88 6.51 7.43
CA SER A 59 -14.39 7.37 6.37
C SER A 59 -13.32 8.28 5.77
N ARG A 60 -12.24 8.58 6.50
CA ARG A 60 -11.05 9.29 5.97
C ARG A 60 -10.11 8.36 5.22
N LEU A 61 -10.03 7.09 5.60
CA LEU A 61 -9.19 6.09 4.92
C LEU A 61 -9.75 5.71 3.54
N LEU A 62 -11.08 5.52 3.43
CA LEU A 62 -11.73 5.04 2.22
C LEU A 62 -11.41 5.84 0.94
N PRO A 63 -11.44 7.20 0.94
CA PRO A 63 -11.07 8.00 -0.22
C PRO A 63 -9.61 7.81 -0.67
N ILE A 64 -8.73 7.40 0.25
CA ILE A 64 -7.29 7.25 0.00
C ILE A 64 -6.96 5.88 -0.60
N VAL A 65 -7.82 4.87 -0.40
CA VAL A 65 -7.58 3.48 -0.85
C VAL A 65 -7.21 3.41 -2.33
N LYS A 66 -8.07 3.95 -3.20
CA LYS A 66 -7.88 3.88 -4.64
C LYS A 66 -6.62 4.64 -5.13
N PRO A 67 -6.41 5.92 -4.78
CA PRO A 67 -5.21 6.62 -5.21
C PRO A 67 -3.93 5.97 -4.67
N ALA A 68 -3.88 5.57 -3.40
CA ALA A 68 -2.72 4.92 -2.81
C ALA A 68 -2.34 3.63 -3.55
N GLY A 69 -3.33 2.79 -3.89
CA GLY A 69 -3.09 1.58 -4.66
C GLY A 69 -2.51 1.88 -6.04
N ARG A 70 -3.12 2.83 -6.77
CA ARG A 70 -2.62 3.22 -8.10
C ARG A 70 -1.19 3.74 -8.05
N HIS A 71 -0.87 4.57 -7.05
CA HIS A 71 0.49 5.07 -6.85
C HIS A 71 1.46 3.94 -6.55
N PHE A 72 1.12 3.05 -5.62
CA PHE A 72 1.95 1.91 -5.25
C PHE A 72 2.27 0.99 -6.43
N PHE A 73 1.24 0.55 -7.17
CA PHE A 73 1.45 -0.35 -8.31
C PHE A 73 1.99 0.36 -9.55
N GLY A 74 1.70 1.65 -9.73
CA GLY A 74 2.38 2.48 -10.73
C GLY A 74 3.88 2.56 -10.47
N PHE A 75 4.27 2.79 -9.21
CA PHE A 75 5.67 2.75 -8.80
C PHE A 75 6.29 1.36 -9.01
N LEU A 76 5.62 0.29 -8.55
CA LEU A 76 6.12 -1.07 -8.71
C LEU A 76 6.28 -1.48 -10.18
N SER A 77 5.34 -1.12 -11.06
CA SER A 77 5.42 -1.46 -12.48
C SER A 77 6.58 -0.75 -13.18
N VAL A 78 6.82 0.54 -12.89
CA VAL A 78 7.98 1.30 -13.37
C VAL A 78 9.29 0.74 -12.80
N TRP A 79 9.28 0.33 -11.53
CA TRP A 79 10.45 -0.21 -10.87
C TRP A 79 10.82 -1.59 -11.45
N LEU A 80 9.85 -2.49 -11.60
CA LEU A 80 10.06 -3.82 -12.19
C LEU A 80 10.50 -3.76 -13.65
N SER A 81 9.98 -2.81 -14.45
CA SER A 81 10.43 -2.64 -15.84
C SER A 81 11.87 -2.15 -15.95
N LYS A 82 12.40 -1.49 -14.92
CA LYS A 82 13.82 -1.11 -14.82
C LYS A 82 14.70 -2.22 -14.26
N MET A 83 14.15 -3.18 -13.51
CA MET A 83 14.92 -4.32 -13.01
C MET A 83 15.34 -5.30 -14.11
N THR A 84 14.54 -5.48 -15.16
CA THR A 84 14.84 -6.41 -16.26
C THR A 84 16.10 -6.04 -17.03
N THR A 85 16.62 -4.81 -16.85
CA THR A 85 17.77 -4.27 -17.57
C THR A 85 19.02 -4.08 -16.70
N SER A 86 18.98 -4.39 -15.40
CA SER A 86 20.13 -4.16 -14.51
C SER A 86 20.29 -5.27 -13.46
N GLU A 87 21.40 -6.01 -13.53
CA GLU A 87 21.79 -7.09 -12.59
C GLU A 87 21.95 -6.64 -11.11
N LYS A 88 21.97 -5.33 -10.82
CA LYS A 88 22.34 -4.77 -9.50
C LYS A 88 21.20 -4.23 -8.62
N TRP A 89 19.92 -4.32 -9.02
CA TRP A 89 18.82 -3.82 -8.18
C TRP A 89 18.18 -4.94 -7.36
N LEU A 90 17.69 -4.58 -6.16
CA LEU A 90 16.90 -5.42 -5.23
C LEU A 90 15.99 -6.34 -6.02
N THR A 91 16.18 -7.66 -5.99
CA THR A 91 15.31 -8.56 -6.76
C THR A 91 13.87 -8.48 -6.24
N ARG A 92 12.90 -8.95 -7.05
CA ARG A 92 11.49 -9.04 -6.67
C ARG A 92 11.27 -9.71 -5.30
N GLY A 93 12.08 -10.73 -4.98
CA GLY A 93 12.10 -11.40 -3.68
C GLY A 93 12.56 -10.48 -2.56
N MET A 94 13.68 -9.78 -2.74
CA MET A 94 14.20 -8.84 -1.74
C MET A 94 13.25 -7.66 -1.47
N LEU A 95 12.46 -7.22 -2.46
CA LEU A 95 11.47 -6.17 -2.26
C LEU A 95 10.25 -6.66 -1.46
N SER A 96 9.82 -7.91 -1.71
CA SER A 96 8.84 -8.59 -0.86
C SER A 96 9.38 -8.72 0.56
N ASP A 97 10.63 -9.16 0.72
CA ASP A 97 11.27 -9.32 2.03
C ASP A 97 11.43 -7.97 2.76
N CYS A 98 11.78 -6.88 2.08
CA CYS A 98 11.84 -5.54 2.68
C CYS A 98 10.46 -5.05 3.13
N LEU A 99 9.42 -5.26 2.32
CA LEU A 99 8.05 -4.88 2.69
C LEU A 99 7.54 -5.74 3.87
N ILE A 100 7.90 -7.02 3.94
CA ILE A 100 7.55 -7.96 5.01
C ILE A 100 8.36 -7.69 6.29
N TYR A 101 9.65 -7.37 6.21
CA TYR A 101 10.46 -7.02 7.39
C TYR A 101 9.97 -5.74 8.06
N THR A 102 9.50 -4.77 7.26
CA THR A 102 8.85 -3.57 7.80
C THR A 102 7.51 -3.89 8.50
N LEU A 103 6.93 -5.07 8.27
CA LEU A 103 5.66 -5.53 8.86
C LEU A 103 5.84 -6.31 10.18
N SER A 104 7.04 -6.82 10.54
CA SER A 104 7.25 -7.63 11.74
C SER A 104 7.84 -6.90 12.95
N GLU A 105 8.33 -5.67 12.79
CA GLU A 105 8.97 -4.89 13.88
C GLU A 105 8.07 -3.79 14.50
N ILE A 106 6.74 -3.88 14.33
CA ILE A 106 5.76 -3.02 15.05
C ILE A 106 4.68 -3.88 15.70
#